data_AF-A0A3D1DN03-F1
#
_entry.id   AF-A0A3D1DN03-F1
#
_cell.length_a   1.000
_cell.length_b   1.000
_cell.length_c   1.000
_cell.angle_alpha   90.00
_cell.angle_beta   90.00
_cell.angle_gamma   90.00
#
_symmetry.space_group_name_H-M   'P 1'
#
loop_
_entity.id
_entity.type
_entity.pdbx_description
1 polymer ?
#
loop_
_entity_poly.entity_id
_entity_poly.type
_entity_poly.pdbx_seq_one_letter_code
_entity_poly.pdbx_strand_id
1 'polypeptide(L)'
;MPTKTPDRADLLRTMVKDMGRGVPVGQTYYDEPGLPERYRGNLLLARWGRRAVTRYVVRRHGATFQATEHVLLEGLDTARPVGVAVGRGGNVFVTLAYMAHNEGSPVYRSDLLMIRRKDPAGRRRFRGFDMLEASPQQLFAELGRGGSWPARRAYVELVRRGRGAVAGVVDRLKASNPDRSEYPHLVWLAAHSARLGWVDRGKVVRQLVELVRDGDSPARGVATRALAECFGVGGELKKLWDGLLSDGDPRVQQFAVIAQAAGPAPSLAKIAAGPARSTDSYVRQSAFQVMARHGSLKQLADWAVSRDDRVRLAAVLAIGTRLTIPPAVGSLRPGLPLGKWPNDKVYRVTYVGQTVDVRTLGPVGVFSTADHWRAGKHTPEQETLFSLLLARLSDNSEAVRLQAAHYLSLTRDPRSESRVDAVRRQSERQRLKRAPIRGVAELWVSGPFDDRGAGFQTVHPPETRAV
;
A
#
# COMPACT_ATOMS: atom_id res chain seq x y z
N MET A 1 -19.61 4.43 -12.25
CA MET A 1 -19.08 3.84 -10.99
C MET A 1 -19.10 4.91 -9.91
N PRO A 2 -19.93 4.78 -8.86
CA PRO A 2 -19.86 5.69 -7.72
C PRO A 2 -18.54 5.44 -6.99
N THR A 3 -17.58 6.34 -7.16
CA THR A 3 -16.44 6.45 -6.25
C THR A 3 -16.99 6.81 -4.88
N LYS A 4 -16.78 5.97 -3.86
CA LYS A 4 -17.38 6.18 -2.53
C LYS A 4 -16.98 7.51 -1.88
N THR A 5 -15.89 8.12 -2.32
CA THR A 5 -15.40 9.44 -1.91
C THR A 5 -14.44 10.01 -2.97
N PRO A 6 -14.90 10.56 -4.11
CA PRO A 6 -14.02 11.02 -5.19
C PRO A 6 -13.04 12.11 -4.74
N ASP A 7 -13.39 12.81 -3.68
CA ASP A 7 -12.72 14.04 -3.28
C ASP A 7 -11.49 13.81 -2.42
N ARG A 8 -11.28 12.59 -1.91
CA ARG A 8 -10.20 12.25 -0.98
C ARG A 8 -8.83 12.25 -1.69
N ALA A 9 -8.06 13.31 -1.47
CA ALA A 9 -6.74 13.52 -2.08
C ALA A 9 -5.62 12.79 -1.34
N ASP A 10 -5.91 12.29 -0.14
CA ASP A 10 -5.05 11.44 0.70
C ASP A 10 -5.08 9.97 0.29
N LEU A 11 -6.07 9.53 -0.50
CA LEU A 11 -6.15 8.14 -0.95
C LEU A 11 -5.10 7.83 -2.02
N LEU A 12 -4.52 6.63 -1.91
CA LEU A 12 -3.66 6.07 -2.91
C LEU A 12 -4.48 5.57 -4.10
N ARG A 13 -3.99 5.84 -5.31
CA ARG A 13 -4.49 5.15 -6.50
C ARG A 13 -4.11 3.68 -6.40
N THR A 14 -5.09 2.80 -6.30
CA THR A 14 -4.86 1.36 -6.24
C THR A 14 -4.28 0.86 -7.56
N MET A 15 -3.50 -0.22 -7.49
CA MET A 15 -2.93 -0.89 -8.67
C MET A 15 -4.01 -1.35 -9.67
N VAL A 16 -5.20 -1.68 -9.17
CA VAL A 16 -6.36 -2.09 -9.96
C VAL A 16 -7.55 -1.23 -9.53
N LYS A 17 -8.08 -0.43 -10.47
CA LYS A 17 -9.19 0.49 -10.19
C LYS A 17 -10.50 -0.24 -9.91
N ASP A 18 -10.72 -1.37 -10.59
CA ASP A 18 -11.98 -2.10 -10.57
C ASP A 18 -11.96 -3.35 -9.69
N MET A 19 -10.93 -3.51 -8.84
CA MET A 19 -10.80 -4.70 -7.99
C MET A 19 -12.03 -4.93 -7.11
N GLY A 20 -12.69 -3.84 -6.70
CA GLY A 20 -13.92 -3.84 -5.91
C GLY A 20 -13.71 -4.45 -4.52
N ARG A 21 -14.80 -4.91 -3.90
CA ARG A 21 -14.74 -5.76 -2.70
C ARG A 21 -14.36 -7.17 -3.12
N GLY A 22 -13.07 -7.51 -3.06
CA GLY A 22 -12.60 -8.88 -3.19
C GLY A 22 -12.34 -9.52 -1.84
N VAL A 23 -12.51 -10.83 -1.73
CA VAL A 23 -12.01 -11.64 -0.61
C VAL A 23 -10.81 -12.43 -1.14
N PRO A 24 -9.61 -11.83 -1.23
CA PRO A 24 -8.42 -12.56 -1.60
C PRO A 24 -8.04 -13.49 -0.46
N VAL A 25 -7.84 -14.77 -0.77
CA VAL A 25 -7.55 -15.83 0.21
C VAL A 25 -6.18 -16.47 0.00
N GLY A 26 -5.51 -16.13 -1.10
CA GLY A 26 -4.10 -16.46 -1.34
C GLY A 26 -3.53 -15.62 -2.47
N GLN A 27 -2.26 -15.22 -2.34
CA GLN A 27 -1.55 -14.41 -3.33
C GLN A 27 -0.12 -14.93 -3.52
N THR A 28 0.37 -14.91 -4.74
CA THR A 28 1.79 -15.16 -5.04
C THR A 28 2.28 -14.33 -6.23
N TYR A 29 3.60 -14.25 -6.42
CA TYR A 29 4.22 -13.62 -7.58
C TYR A 29 4.78 -14.71 -8.49
N TYR A 30 4.46 -14.62 -9.78
CA TYR A 30 4.94 -15.52 -10.80
C TYR A 30 5.97 -14.83 -11.69
N ASP A 31 7.21 -15.24 -11.54
CA ASP A 31 8.32 -14.87 -12.42
C ASP A 31 9.30 -16.04 -12.45
N GLU A 32 8.85 -17.10 -13.10
CA GLU A 32 9.54 -18.37 -13.22
C GLU A 32 9.55 -18.81 -14.69
N PRO A 33 10.56 -19.59 -15.11
CA PRO A 33 10.68 -20.06 -16.48
C PRO A 33 9.75 -21.24 -16.82
N GLY A 34 8.85 -21.65 -15.92
CA GLY A 34 8.03 -22.85 -16.08
C GLY A 34 6.83 -22.66 -17.03
N LEU A 35 6.26 -21.46 -17.07
CA LEU A 35 5.15 -21.05 -17.92
C LEU A 35 5.67 -20.08 -19.00
N PRO A 36 4.92 -19.89 -20.11
CA PRO A 36 5.29 -18.94 -21.15
C PRO A 36 5.54 -17.51 -20.63
N GLU A 37 6.36 -16.75 -21.35
CA GLU A 37 6.83 -15.41 -20.94
C GLU A 37 5.70 -14.46 -20.53
N ARG A 38 4.55 -14.50 -21.20
CA ARG A 38 3.35 -13.71 -20.86
C ARG A 38 2.84 -13.90 -19.43
N TYR A 39 3.22 -14.99 -18.76
CA TYR A 39 2.85 -15.29 -17.39
C TYR A 39 3.85 -14.74 -16.36
N ARG A 40 5.08 -14.41 -16.77
CA ARG A 40 6.08 -13.80 -15.89
C ARG A 40 5.73 -12.37 -15.53
N GLY A 41 6.30 -11.89 -14.42
CA GLY A 41 6.03 -10.55 -13.89
C GLY A 41 4.61 -10.37 -13.35
N ASN A 42 3.82 -11.44 -13.20
CA ASN A 42 2.41 -11.34 -12.81
C ASN A 42 2.21 -11.64 -11.33
N LEU A 43 1.22 -10.99 -10.73
CA LEU A 43 0.66 -11.43 -9.44
C LEU A 43 -0.46 -12.43 -9.71
N LEU A 44 -0.47 -13.53 -8.98
CA LEU A 44 -1.55 -14.50 -8.98
C LEU A 44 -2.35 -14.36 -7.69
N LEU A 45 -3.68 -14.34 -7.80
CA LEU A 45 -4.58 -14.14 -6.67
C LEU A 45 -5.69 -15.20 -6.72
N ALA A 46 -5.85 -15.95 -5.65
CA ALA A 46 -7.03 -16.78 -5.42
C ALA A 46 -8.17 -15.89 -4.93
N ARG A 47 -9.20 -15.72 -5.77
CA ARG A 47 -10.37 -14.87 -5.50
C ARG A 47 -11.56 -15.74 -5.14
N TRP A 48 -11.75 -15.92 -3.83
CA TRP A 48 -12.86 -16.69 -3.25
C TRP A 48 -14.23 -16.31 -3.83
N GLY A 49 -14.55 -15.02 -3.81
CA GLY A 49 -15.85 -14.50 -4.25
C GLY A 49 -16.07 -14.58 -5.77
N ARG A 50 -15.00 -14.68 -6.56
CA ARG A 50 -15.07 -14.83 -8.03
C ARG A 50 -14.93 -16.29 -8.47
N ARG A 51 -14.74 -17.21 -7.52
CA ARG A 51 -14.46 -18.63 -7.80
C ARG A 51 -13.30 -18.80 -8.80
N ALA A 52 -12.30 -17.93 -8.77
CA ALA A 52 -11.25 -17.91 -9.79
C ALA A 52 -9.86 -17.67 -9.20
N VAL A 53 -8.84 -18.24 -9.83
CA VAL A 53 -7.47 -17.70 -9.75
C VAL A 53 -7.32 -16.71 -10.88
N THR A 54 -7.00 -15.48 -10.53
CA THR A 54 -6.79 -14.39 -11.48
C THR A 54 -5.31 -14.03 -11.51
N ARG A 55 -4.78 -13.76 -12.70
CA ARG A 55 -3.46 -13.18 -12.90
C ARG A 55 -3.59 -11.69 -13.17
N TYR A 56 -2.70 -10.92 -12.56
CA TYR A 56 -2.62 -9.47 -12.72
C TYR A 56 -1.32 -9.15 -13.46
N VAL A 57 -1.46 -8.58 -14.66
CA VAL A 57 -0.32 -8.15 -15.48
C VAL A 57 0.21 -6.82 -14.94
N VAL A 58 1.31 -6.89 -14.20
CA VAL A 58 1.86 -5.75 -13.47
C VAL A 58 2.73 -4.91 -14.40
N ARG A 59 2.48 -3.60 -14.44
CA ARG A 59 3.30 -2.62 -15.17
C ARG A 59 3.63 -1.45 -14.27
N ARG A 60 4.82 -0.87 -14.43
CA ARG A 60 5.21 0.35 -13.71
C ARG A 60 4.23 1.48 -14.03
N HIS A 61 3.86 2.26 -13.02
CA HIS A 61 3.01 3.45 -13.16
C HIS A 61 3.32 4.44 -12.05
N GLY A 62 3.94 5.57 -12.41
CA GLY A 62 4.40 6.55 -11.45
C GLY A 62 5.32 5.92 -10.40
N ALA A 63 5.08 6.20 -9.12
CA ALA A 63 5.86 5.67 -8.01
C ALA A 63 5.49 4.22 -7.63
N THR A 64 4.51 3.61 -8.31
CA THR A 64 3.95 2.30 -8.00
C THR A 64 3.76 1.47 -9.27
N PHE A 65 2.77 0.57 -9.25
CA PHE A 65 2.36 -0.25 -10.38
C PHE A 65 0.87 -0.07 -10.68
N GLN A 66 0.51 -0.37 -11.91
CA GLN A 66 -0.85 -0.62 -12.36
C GLN A 66 -0.95 -2.06 -12.87
N ALA A 67 -2.14 -2.65 -12.81
CA ALA A 67 -2.34 -3.99 -13.33
C ALA A 67 -3.69 -4.21 -14.01
N THR A 68 -3.68 -5.13 -14.97
CA THR A 68 -4.87 -5.62 -15.66
C THR A 68 -5.15 -7.04 -15.20
N GLU A 69 -6.40 -7.29 -14.80
CA GLU A 69 -6.86 -8.58 -14.31
C GLU A 69 -7.27 -9.51 -15.46
N HIS A 70 -6.84 -10.77 -15.40
CA HIS A 70 -7.28 -11.84 -16.29
C HIS A 70 -7.56 -13.11 -15.49
N VAL A 71 -8.59 -13.87 -15.86
CA VAL A 71 -8.82 -15.20 -15.30
C VAL A 71 -7.72 -16.16 -15.79
N LEU A 72 -7.12 -16.91 -14.85
CA LEU A 72 -6.15 -17.96 -15.12
C LEU A 72 -6.78 -19.35 -14.96
N LEU A 73 -7.59 -19.51 -13.91
CA LEU A 73 -8.36 -20.72 -13.61
C LEU A 73 -9.72 -20.27 -13.07
N GLU A 74 -10.77 -20.90 -13.54
CA GLU A 74 -12.14 -20.68 -13.08
C GLU A 74 -12.69 -21.97 -12.48
N GLY A 75 -13.27 -21.85 -11.29
CA GLY A 75 -13.98 -22.91 -10.61
C GLY A 75 -15.45 -22.87 -10.99
N LEU A 76 -15.98 -24.03 -11.36
CA LEU A 76 -17.40 -24.23 -11.65
C LEU A 76 -18.15 -24.59 -10.36
N ASP A 77 -19.46 -24.31 -10.34
CA ASP A 77 -20.34 -24.65 -9.22
C ASP A 77 -19.80 -24.19 -7.86
N THR A 78 -19.54 -25.12 -6.95
CA THR A 78 -19.04 -24.84 -5.61
C THR A 78 -17.51 -24.83 -5.52
N ALA A 79 -16.78 -25.07 -6.61
CA ALA A 79 -15.32 -25.08 -6.60
C ALA A 79 -14.76 -23.66 -6.43
N ARG A 80 -14.04 -23.43 -5.34
CA ARG A 80 -13.51 -22.12 -4.96
C ARG A 80 -12.01 -22.20 -4.72
N PRO A 81 -11.18 -21.49 -5.51
CA PRO A 81 -9.78 -21.32 -5.20
C PRO A 81 -9.58 -20.62 -3.87
N VAL A 82 -8.85 -21.29 -2.97
CA VAL A 82 -8.54 -20.82 -1.60
C VAL A 82 -7.06 -20.52 -1.40
N GLY A 83 -6.19 -20.99 -2.30
CA GLY A 83 -4.76 -20.73 -2.23
C GLY A 83 -4.09 -20.86 -3.59
N VAL A 84 -2.97 -20.16 -3.75
CA VAL A 84 -2.13 -20.23 -4.95
C VAL A 84 -0.67 -20.08 -4.55
N ALA A 85 0.19 -20.97 -5.06
CA ALA A 85 1.62 -20.95 -4.78
C ALA A 85 2.43 -21.34 -6.02
N VAL A 86 3.68 -20.89 -6.07
CA VAL A 86 4.64 -21.29 -7.11
C VAL A 86 5.56 -22.35 -6.52
N GLY A 87 5.54 -23.54 -7.12
CA GLY A 87 6.34 -24.67 -6.71
C GLY A 87 7.55 -24.89 -7.61
N ARG A 88 8.16 -26.07 -7.45
CA ARG A 88 9.40 -26.47 -8.12
C ARG A 88 9.22 -26.43 -9.64
N GLY A 89 10.23 -25.94 -10.35
CA GLY A 89 10.24 -25.83 -11.82
C GLY A 89 9.29 -24.78 -12.38
N GLY A 90 8.75 -23.88 -11.54
CA GLY A 90 7.81 -22.86 -11.98
C GLY A 90 6.40 -23.38 -12.23
N ASN A 91 6.04 -24.54 -11.66
CA ASN A 91 4.67 -25.03 -11.65
C ASN A 91 3.83 -24.22 -10.67
N VAL A 92 2.56 -23.95 -11.02
CA VAL A 92 1.63 -23.25 -10.12
C VAL A 92 0.72 -24.27 -9.46
N PHE A 93 0.59 -24.19 -8.15
CA PHE A 93 -0.29 -25.05 -7.35
C PHE A 93 -1.48 -24.22 -6.87
N VAL A 94 -2.68 -24.78 -6.98
CA VAL A 94 -3.93 -24.14 -6.56
C VAL A 94 -4.67 -25.10 -5.65
N THR A 95 -5.04 -24.65 -4.46
CA THR A 95 -5.96 -25.38 -3.59
C THR A 95 -7.38 -24.93 -3.89
N LEU A 96 -8.25 -25.89 -4.16
CA LEU A 96 -9.69 -25.70 -4.34
C LEU A 96 -10.42 -26.23 -3.12
N ALA A 97 -11.47 -25.55 -2.73
CA ALA A 97 -12.44 -26.03 -1.76
C ALA A 97 -13.84 -26.04 -2.40
N TYR A 98 -14.62 -27.09 -2.16
CA TYR A 98 -15.99 -27.19 -2.66
C TYR A 98 -16.95 -26.69 -1.59
N MET A 99 -17.42 -25.44 -1.72
CA MET A 99 -18.32 -24.79 -0.75
C MET A 99 -19.37 -23.95 -1.47
N ALA A 100 -20.63 -24.04 -1.02
CA ALA A 100 -21.70 -23.23 -1.57
C ALA A 100 -21.57 -21.78 -1.11
N HIS A 101 -21.32 -21.56 0.19
CA HIS A 101 -21.26 -20.24 0.84
C HIS A 101 -20.04 -20.11 1.78
N ASN A 102 -20.02 -19.04 2.60
CA ASN A 102 -19.10 -18.92 3.73
C ASN A 102 -19.58 -19.86 4.85
N GLU A 103 -19.42 -21.15 4.62
CA GLU A 103 -19.79 -22.19 5.59
C GLU A 103 -18.83 -22.12 6.78
N GLY A 104 -19.39 -22.09 7.99
CA GLY A 104 -18.62 -22.32 9.21
C GLY A 104 -18.39 -23.82 9.38
N SER A 105 -17.21 -24.21 9.89
CA SER A 105 -16.77 -25.59 10.22
C SER A 105 -15.88 -26.30 9.15
N PRO A 106 -14.98 -27.21 9.55
CA PRO A 106 -13.55 -27.14 9.23
C PRO A 106 -13.10 -28.19 8.20
N VAL A 107 -14.03 -28.96 7.65
CA VAL A 107 -13.76 -30.07 6.74
C VAL A 107 -14.68 -29.95 5.55
N TYR A 108 -14.10 -29.59 4.41
CA TYR A 108 -14.75 -29.58 3.11
C TYR A 108 -13.89 -30.38 2.15
N ARG A 109 -14.54 -30.96 1.13
CA ARG A 109 -13.80 -31.58 0.03
C ARG A 109 -12.88 -30.53 -0.58
N SER A 110 -11.63 -30.92 -0.84
CA SER A 110 -10.65 -30.04 -1.47
C SER A 110 -9.81 -30.81 -2.47
N ASP A 111 -9.33 -30.09 -3.48
CA ASP A 111 -8.39 -30.61 -4.47
C ASP A 111 -7.12 -29.74 -4.49
N LEU A 112 -5.99 -30.37 -4.82
CA LEU A 112 -4.75 -29.68 -5.15
C LEU A 112 -4.48 -29.79 -6.65
N LEU A 113 -4.67 -28.69 -7.37
CA LEU A 113 -4.41 -28.63 -8.80
C LEU A 113 -2.97 -28.17 -9.07
N MET A 114 -2.37 -28.74 -10.11
CA MET A 114 -1.08 -28.29 -10.65
C MET A 114 -1.26 -27.74 -12.06
N ILE A 115 -1.02 -26.45 -12.25
CA ILE A 115 -0.95 -25.80 -13.55
C ILE A 115 0.51 -25.83 -14.01
N ARG A 116 0.74 -26.45 -15.17
CA ARG A 116 2.05 -26.59 -15.80
C ARG A 116 1.94 -26.56 -17.32
N ARG A 117 3.07 -26.37 -18.00
CA ARG A 117 3.11 -26.41 -19.47
C ARG A 117 2.75 -27.80 -20.00
N LYS A 118 1.82 -27.86 -20.97
CA LYS A 118 1.37 -29.13 -21.57
C LYS A 118 2.52 -29.83 -22.28
N ASP A 119 3.21 -29.13 -23.18
CA ASP A 119 4.34 -29.65 -23.96
C ASP A 119 5.53 -29.99 -23.04
N PRO A 120 5.92 -31.28 -22.94
CA PRO A 120 7.09 -31.72 -22.17
C PRO A 120 8.42 -31.15 -22.64
N ALA A 121 8.59 -30.87 -23.95
CA ALA A 121 9.88 -30.52 -24.53
C ALA A 121 10.43 -29.19 -23.99
N GLY A 122 9.57 -28.20 -23.77
CA GLY A 122 9.96 -26.97 -23.09
C GLY A 122 9.54 -26.90 -21.62
N ARG A 123 9.24 -28.05 -20.98
CA ARG A 123 9.27 -28.09 -19.52
C ARG A 123 10.73 -28.03 -19.11
N ARG A 124 11.14 -26.96 -18.44
CA ARG A 124 12.48 -26.90 -17.85
C ARG A 124 12.58 -27.97 -16.77
N ARG A 125 13.56 -28.89 -16.90
CA ARG A 125 13.81 -29.90 -15.87
C ARG A 125 14.23 -29.18 -14.59
N PHE A 126 13.42 -29.31 -13.55
CA PHE A 126 13.80 -28.84 -12.23
C PHE A 126 15.02 -29.64 -11.76
N ARG A 127 16.13 -28.96 -11.51
CA ARG A 127 17.31 -29.53 -10.86
C ARG A 127 17.29 -29.07 -9.41
N GLY A 128 16.86 -29.96 -8.52
CA GLY A 128 16.93 -29.71 -7.09
C GLY A 128 18.36 -29.77 -6.61
N PHE A 129 18.67 -28.96 -5.60
CA PHE A 129 19.86 -29.10 -4.78
C PHE A 129 19.48 -28.71 -3.35
N ASP A 130 20.23 -29.18 -2.37
CA ASP A 130 20.06 -28.74 -1.00
C ASP A 130 20.69 -27.36 -0.82
N MET A 131 19.87 -26.34 -0.57
CA MET A 131 20.35 -24.98 -0.36
C MET A 131 21.18 -24.83 0.90
N LEU A 132 21.00 -25.69 1.90
CA LEU A 132 21.76 -25.65 3.15
C LEU A 132 23.17 -26.23 2.96
N GLU A 133 23.34 -27.15 2.02
CA GLU A 133 24.63 -27.80 1.72
C GLU A 133 25.37 -27.14 0.53
N ALA A 134 24.65 -26.38 -0.31
CA ALA A 134 25.22 -25.72 -1.49
C ALA A 134 26.42 -24.83 -1.15
N SER A 135 27.40 -24.73 -2.05
CA SER A 135 28.49 -23.76 -1.90
C SER A 135 27.99 -22.31 -2.13
N PRO A 136 28.65 -21.28 -1.56
CA PRO A 136 28.34 -19.89 -1.88
C PRO A 136 28.37 -19.59 -3.38
N GLN A 137 29.29 -20.21 -4.14
CA GLN A 137 29.39 -20.07 -5.59
C GLN A 137 28.13 -20.58 -6.28
N GLN A 138 27.58 -21.72 -5.84
CA GLN A 138 26.33 -22.25 -6.35
C GLN A 138 25.14 -21.33 -6.01
N LEU A 139 25.09 -20.79 -4.79
CA LEU A 139 24.04 -19.84 -4.39
C LEU A 139 24.09 -18.53 -5.22
N PHE A 140 25.28 -17.99 -5.49
CA PHE A 140 25.44 -16.85 -6.39
C PHE A 140 24.98 -17.17 -7.82
N ALA A 141 25.25 -18.38 -8.32
CA ALA A 141 24.78 -18.80 -9.63
C ALA A 141 23.24 -18.86 -9.71
N GLU A 142 22.57 -19.25 -8.61
CA GLU A 142 21.11 -19.26 -8.55
C GLU A 142 20.47 -17.88 -8.69
N LEU A 143 21.14 -16.81 -8.23
CA LEU A 143 20.67 -15.43 -8.43
C LEU A 143 20.50 -15.09 -9.91
N GLY A 144 21.30 -15.71 -10.79
CA GLY A 144 21.35 -15.45 -12.23
C GLY A 144 20.57 -16.44 -13.11
N ARG A 145 19.83 -17.40 -12.52
CA ARG A 145 19.11 -18.43 -13.31
C ARG A 145 17.78 -17.96 -13.91
N GLY A 146 17.35 -16.74 -13.59
CA GLY A 146 16.12 -16.14 -14.10
C GLY A 146 14.81 -16.68 -13.51
N GLY A 147 14.86 -17.31 -12.32
CA GLY A 147 13.69 -17.70 -11.54
C GLY A 147 13.65 -16.95 -10.21
N SER A 148 12.57 -16.24 -9.93
CA SER A 148 12.50 -15.30 -8.80
C SER A 148 12.51 -15.97 -7.42
N TRP A 149 11.85 -17.12 -7.25
CA TRP A 149 11.79 -17.81 -5.96
C TRP A 149 13.11 -18.51 -5.60
N PRO A 150 13.76 -19.29 -6.48
CA PRO A 150 15.10 -19.81 -6.21
C PRO A 150 16.11 -18.71 -5.89
N ALA A 151 16.12 -17.62 -6.66
CA ALA A 151 17.01 -16.49 -6.42
C ALA A 151 16.78 -15.84 -5.04
N ARG A 152 15.52 -15.64 -4.63
CA ARG A 152 15.21 -15.11 -3.29
C ARG A 152 15.66 -16.04 -2.16
N ARG A 153 15.51 -17.36 -2.32
CA ARG A 153 15.95 -18.32 -1.30
C ARG A 153 17.47 -18.39 -1.22
N ALA A 154 18.16 -18.39 -2.36
CA ALA A 154 19.62 -18.32 -2.42
C ALA A 154 20.14 -17.03 -1.79
N TYR A 155 19.48 -15.90 -2.07
CA TYR A 155 19.77 -14.62 -1.43
C TYR A 155 19.63 -14.69 0.10
N VAL A 156 18.51 -15.22 0.62
CA VAL A 156 18.29 -15.37 2.07
C VAL A 156 19.37 -16.25 2.69
N GLU A 157 19.74 -17.34 2.02
CA GLU A 157 20.76 -18.26 2.49
C GLU A 157 22.17 -17.64 2.51
N LEU A 158 22.53 -16.86 1.49
CA LEU A 158 23.78 -16.09 1.46
C LEU A 158 23.86 -15.12 2.64
N VAL A 159 22.77 -14.40 2.93
CA VAL A 159 22.71 -13.49 4.09
C VAL A 159 22.79 -14.27 5.40
N ARG A 160 22.09 -15.40 5.53
CA ARG A 160 22.09 -16.24 6.75
C ARG A 160 23.50 -16.72 7.12
N ARG A 161 24.31 -17.08 6.11
CA ARG A 161 25.70 -17.55 6.30
C ARG A 161 26.71 -16.44 6.56
N GLY A 162 26.34 -15.18 6.34
CA GLY A 162 27.12 -14.02 6.75
C GLY A 162 28.37 -13.74 5.92
N ARG A 163 29.32 -13.02 6.54
CA ARG A 163 30.49 -12.38 5.90
C ARG A 163 31.24 -13.28 4.92
N GLY A 164 31.54 -14.52 5.31
CA GLY A 164 32.31 -15.44 4.46
C GLY A 164 31.58 -15.84 3.18
N ALA A 165 30.26 -16.05 3.25
CA ALA A 165 29.46 -16.47 2.10
C ALA A 165 29.23 -15.34 1.08
N VAL A 166 29.23 -14.09 1.52
CA VAL A 166 29.05 -12.91 0.64
C VAL A 166 30.37 -12.27 0.21
N ALA A 167 31.51 -12.92 0.49
CA ALA A 167 32.81 -12.43 0.07
C ALA A 167 32.85 -12.20 -1.46
N GLY A 168 33.37 -11.05 -1.88
CA GLY A 168 33.42 -10.66 -3.29
C GLY A 168 32.08 -10.17 -3.89
N VAL A 169 31.01 -9.99 -3.11
CA VAL A 169 29.73 -9.47 -3.64
C VAL A 169 29.89 -8.11 -4.35
N VAL A 170 30.78 -7.25 -3.86
CA VAL A 170 31.06 -5.94 -4.46
C VAL A 170 31.70 -6.10 -5.84
N ASP A 171 32.66 -7.02 -5.98
CA ASP A 171 33.32 -7.28 -7.26
C ASP A 171 32.35 -7.95 -8.24
N ARG A 172 31.49 -8.85 -7.75
CA ARG A 172 30.41 -9.45 -8.56
C ARG A 172 29.41 -8.40 -9.06
N LEU A 173 29.05 -7.43 -8.22
CA LEU A 173 28.18 -6.32 -8.62
C LEU A 173 28.82 -5.50 -9.74
N LYS A 174 30.11 -5.16 -9.60
CA LYS A 174 30.87 -4.40 -10.62
C LYS A 174 31.05 -5.15 -11.93
N ALA A 175 31.22 -6.48 -11.86
CA ALA A 175 31.40 -7.32 -13.03
C ALA A 175 30.08 -7.70 -13.73
N SER A 176 28.93 -7.42 -13.11
CA SER A 176 27.60 -7.65 -13.68
C SER A 176 27.05 -6.37 -14.30
N ASN A 177 25.89 -6.47 -14.95
CA ASN A 177 25.21 -5.31 -15.53
C ASN A 177 23.68 -5.39 -15.34
N PRO A 178 22.96 -4.26 -15.45
CA PRO A 178 21.53 -4.19 -15.16
C PRO A 178 20.61 -5.12 -15.98
N ASP A 179 21.05 -5.65 -17.12
CA ASP A 179 20.26 -6.57 -17.95
C ASP A 179 20.31 -8.02 -17.46
N ARG A 180 21.20 -8.30 -16.50
CA ARG A 180 21.40 -9.64 -15.94
C ARG A 180 20.45 -9.88 -14.78
N SER A 181 19.85 -11.08 -14.73
CA SER A 181 18.84 -11.41 -13.71
C SER A 181 19.37 -11.37 -12.27
N GLU A 182 20.67 -11.62 -12.06
CA GLU A 182 21.31 -11.52 -10.76
C GLU A 182 21.49 -10.07 -10.27
N TYR A 183 21.46 -9.08 -11.17
CA TYR A 183 21.91 -7.73 -10.86
C TYR A 183 21.11 -7.04 -9.74
N PRO A 184 19.76 -7.07 -9.75
CA PRO A 184 18.99 -6.49 -8.64
C PRO A 184 19.29 -7.18 -7.31
N HIS A 185 19.58 -8.48 -7.32
CA HIS A 185 19.95 -9.24 -6.12
C HIS A 185 21.33 -8.84 -5.61
N LEU A 186 22.30 -8.62 -6.50
CA LEU A 186 23.65 -8.16 -6.15
C LEU A 186 23.62 -6.75 -5.54
N VAL A 187 22.78 -5.84 -6.07
CA VAL A 187 22.59 -4.50 -5.48
C VAL A 187 22.12 -4.61 -4.03
N TRP A 188 21.08 -5.39 -3.77
CA TRP A 188 20.57 -5.60 -2.41
C TRP A 188 21.59 -6.30 -1.52
N LEU A 189 22.23 -7.36 -2.00
CA LEU A 189 23.18 -8.14 -1.21
C LEU A 189 24.39 -7.30 -0.81
N ALA A 190 24.92 -6.47 -1.73
CA ALA A 190 25.99 -5.53 -1.43
C ALA A 190 25.54 -4.48 -0.39
N ALA A 191 24.34 -3.89 -0.56
CA ALA A 191 23.80 -2.90 0.37
C ALA A 191 23.60 -3.46 1.79
N HIS A 192 23.00 -4.64 1.92
CA HIS A 192 22.81 -5.29 3.21
C HIS A 192 24.13 -5.74 3.84
N SER A 193 25.07 -6.27 3.04
CA SER A 193 26.39 -6.65 3.53
C SER A 193 27.16 -5.46 4.07
N ALA A 194 27.09 -4.30 3.41
CA ALA A 194 27.71 -3.07 3.89
C ALA A 194 27.04 -2.54 5.16
N ARG A 195 25.70 -2.58 5.24
CA ARG A 195 24.96 -2.19 6.46
C ARG A 195 25.32 -3.04 7.67
N LEU A 196 25.60 -4.33 7.45
CA LEU A 196 26.00 -5.28 8.50
C LEU A 196 27.51 -5.26 8.78
N GLY A 197 28.28 -4.40 8.13
CA GLY A 197 29.74 -4.31 8.33
C GLY A 197 30.53 -5.50 7.80
N TRP A 198 29.99 -6.23 6.81
CA TRP A 198 30.66 -7.37 6.18
C TRP A 198 31.55 -6.98 5.01
N VAL A 199 31.23 -5.88 4.34
CA VAL A 199 32.02 -5.29 3.25
C VAL A 199 32.18 -3.79 3.47
N ASP A 200 33.11 -3.18 2.74
CA ASP A 200 33.39 -1.75 2.79
C ASP A 200 32.17 -0.91 2.41
N ARG A 201 31.67 -0.14 3.37
CA ARG A 201 30.51 0.75 3.20
C ARG A 201 30.75 1.81 2.13
N GLY A 202 31.91 2.47 2.14
CA GLY A 202 32.22 3.57 1.22
C GLY A 202 32.27 3.10 -0.23
N LYS A 203 32.84 1.92 -0.50
CA LYS A 203 32.85 1.30 -1.84
C LYS A 203 31.44 1.01 -2.33
N VAL A 204 30.59 0.43 -1.49
CA VAL A 204 29.20 0.11 -1.86
C VAL A 204 28.39 1.39 -2.08
N VAL A 205 28.45 2.35 -1.15
CA VAL A 205 27.73 3.61 -1.31
C VAL A 205 28.14 4.33 -2.58
N ARG A 206 29.43 4.45 -2.87
CA ARG A 206 29.92 5.08 -4.12
C ARG A 206 29.33 4.41 -5.37
N GLN A 207 29.39 3.08 -5.43
CA GLN A 207 28.84 2.31 -6.56
C GLN A 207 27.34 2.55 -6.73
N LEU A 208 26.57 2.54 -5.64
CA LEU A 208 25.12 2.77 -5.71
C LEU A 208 24.80 4.23 -6.10
N VAL A 209 25.58 5.20 -5.63
CA VAL A 209 25.42 6.61 -6.00
C VAL A 209 25.66 6.83 -7.49
N GLU A 210 26.67 6.17 -8.07
CA GLU A 210 26.93 6.19 -9.52
C GLU A 210 25.71 5.64 -10.29
N LEU A 211 25.15 4.51 -9.87
CA LEU A 211 23.94 3.93 -10.48
C LEU A 211 22.69 4.81 -10.35
N VAL A 212 22.59 5.60 -9.29
CA VAL A 212 21.47 6.54 -9.10
C VAL A 212 21.60 7.76 -10.01
N ARG A 213 22.84 8.20 -10.28
CA ARG A 213 23.16 9.33 -11.16
C ARG A 213 23.00 8.98 -12.64
N ASP A 214 23.18 7.72 -12.99
CA ASP A 214 22.84 7.21 -14.32
C ASP A 214 21.32 7.21 -14.51
N GLY A 215 20.82 8.19 -15.26
CA GLY A 215 19.39 8.39 -15.51
C GLY A 215 18.75 7.28 -16.35
N ASP A 216 19.55 6.61 -17.19
CA ASP A 216 19.07 5.59 -18.14
C ASP A 216 19.19 4.17 -17.57
N SER A 217 19.90 3.99 -16.45
CA SER A 217 20.06 2.68 -15.83
C SER A 217 18.72 2.07 -15.41
N PRO A 218 18.36 0.86 -15.89
CA PRO A 218 17.14 0.20 -15.44
C PRO A 218 17.23 -0.24 -13.95
N ALA A 219 18.44 -0.26 -13.39
CA ALA A 219 18.71 -0.52 -11.98
C ALA A 219 18.60 0.71 -11.06
N ARG A 220 18.48 1.93 -11.63
CA ARG A 220 18.44 3.20 -10.89
C ARG A 220 17.49 3.16 -9.70
N GLY A 221 16.24 2.77 -9.92
CA GLY A 221 15.23 2.70 -8.85
C GLY A 221 15.52 1.66 -7.76
N VAL A 222 16.15 0.52 -8.10
CA VAL A 222 16.59 -0.48 -7.11
C VAL A 222 17.77 0.05 -6.30
N ALA A 223 18.73 0.72 -6.93
CA ALA A 223 19.86 1.34 -6.26
C ALA A 223 19.41 2.48 -5.33
N THR A 224 18.50 3.35 -5.78
CA THR A 224 17.92 4.41 -4.95
C THR A 224 17.21 3.82 -3.72
N ARG A 225 16.41 2.77 -3.91
CA ARG A 225 15.71 2.12 -2.80
C ARG A 225 16.68 1.48 -1.81
N ALA A 226 17.69 0.76 -2.31
CA ALA A 226 18.73 0.16 -1.48
C ALA A 226 19.48 1.22 -0.66
N LEU A 227 19.79 2.37 -1.27
CA LEU A 227 20.39 3.51 -0.57
C LEU A 227 19.51 4.02 0.57
N ALA A 228 18.22 4.25 0.29
CA ALA A 228 17.26 4.76 1.25
C ALA A 228 17.07 3.82 2.45
N GLU A 229 16.92 2.51 2.19
CA GLU A 229 16.64 1.52 3.25
C GLU A 229 17.89 1.11 4.04
N CYS A 230 19.08 1.10 3.43
CA CYS A 230 20.29 0.57 4.09
C CYS A 230 21.20 1.63 4.72
N PHE A 231 21.17 2.88 4.23
CA PHE A 231 22.19 3.87 4.59
C PHE A 231 21.62 5.20 5.12
N GLY A 232 20.32 5.46 4.95
CA GLY A 232 19.62 6.64 5.46
C GLY A 232 20.02 7.96 4.78
N VAL A 233 19.67 9.09 5.40
CA VAL A 233 19.83 10.45 4.83
C VAL A 233 21.07 11.23 5.28
N GLY A 234 21.81 10.70 6.26
CA GLY A 234 22.94 11.41 6.89
C GLY A 234 24.22 11.47 6.05
N GLY A 235 25.17 12.29 6.51
CA GLY A 235 26.54 12.35 5.99
C GLY A 235 26.62 12.69 4.50
N GLU A 236 27.40 11.90 3.76
CA GLU A 236 27.68 12.06 2.33
C GLU A 236 26.46 11.97 1.42
N LEU A 237 25.36 11.36 1.88
CA LEU A 237 24.14 11.17 1.09
C LEU A 237 23.17 12.37 1.16
N LYS A 238 23.37 13.31 2.09
CA LYS A 238 22.44 14.44 2.28
C LYS A 238 22.20 15.23 1.00
N LYS A 239 23.27 15.61 0.30
CA LYS A 239 23.19 16.36 -0.97
C LYS A 239 22.50 15.57 -2.07
N LEU A 240 22.73 14.26 -2.13
CA LEU A 240 22.07 13.38 -3.09
C LEU A 240 20.55 13.41 -2.85
N TRP A 241 20.10 13.11 -1.64
CA TRP A 241 18.68 13.04 -1.32
C TRP A 241 17.97 14.37 -1.54
N ASP A 242 18.62 15.47 -1.20
CA ASP A 242 18.12 16.81 -1.46
C ASP A 242 17.89 17.10 -2.96
N GLY A 243 18.78 16.60 -3.83
CA GLY A 243 18.64 16.72 -5.28
C GLY A 243 17.53 15.82 -5.84
N LEU A 244 17.43 14.59 -5.34
CA LEU A 244 16.43 13.62 -5.80
C LEU A 244 14.98 13.97 -5.42
N LEU A 245 14.75 14.96 -4.53
CA LEU A 245 13.41 15.50 -4.29
C LEU A 245 12.81 16.16 -5.53
N SER A 246 13.65 16.61 -6.48
CA SER A 246 13.22 17.20 -7.76
C SER A 246 13.34 16.22 -8.93
N ASP A 247 13.52 14.93 -8.67
CA ASP A 247 13.71 13.93 -9.72
C ASP A 247 12.47 13.75 -10.61
N GLY A 248 12.72 13.48 -11.91
CA GLY A 248 11.67 13.22 -12.89
C GLY A 248 11.03 11.83 -12.79
N ASP A 249 11.73 10.81 -12.25
CA ASP A 249 11.12 9.49 -11.99
C ASP A 249 10.40 9.54 -10.63
N PRO A 250 9.05 9.39 -10.59
CA PRO A 250 8.31 9.45 -9.33
C PRO A 250 8.75 8.41 -8.30
N ARG A 251 9.31 7.25 -8.70
CA ARG A 251 9.84 6.25 -7.76
C ARG A 251 11.10 6.75 -7.07
N VAL A 252 12.02 7.34 -7.83
CA VAL A 252 13.25 7.92 -7.30
C VAL A 252 12.91 9.08 -6.37
N GLN A 253 11.99 9.94 -6.79
CA GLN A 253 11.44 11.02 -5.97
C GLN A 253 10.79 10.50 -4.68
N GLN A 254 9.97 9.44 -4.75
CA GLN A 254 9.36 8.83 -3.56
C GLN A 254 10.40 8.28 -2.59
N PHE A 255 11.41 7.55 -3.09
CA PHE A 255 12.47 7.01 -2.23
C PHE A 255 13.29 8.13 -1.57
N ALA A 256 13.51 9.25 -2.26
CA ALA A 256 14.13 10.43 -1.66
C ALA A 256 13.29 11.00 -0.51
N VAL A 257 11.97 11.08 -0.66
CA VAL A 257 11.05 11.47 0.41
C VAL A 257 11.10 10.49 1.58
N ILE A 258 11.10 9.19 1.32
CA ILE A 258 11.19 8.15 2.36
C ILE A 258 12.52 8.23 3.10
N ALA A 259 13.64 8.44 2.39
CA ALA A 259 14.95 8.63 3.01
C ALA A 259 14.96 9.85 3.93
N GLN A 260 14.44 10.99 3.46
CA GLN A 260 14.30 12.21 4.26
C GLN A 260 13.42 11.99 5.49
N ALA A 261 12.33 11.22 5.37
CA ALA A 261 11.43 10.91 6.48
C ALA A 261 12.11 10.19 7.64
N ALA A 262 13.11 9.35 7.34
CA ALA A 262 13.90 8.61 8.33
C ALA A 262 14.99 9.46 9.01
N GLY A 263 15.28 10.65 8.47
CA GLY A 263 16.25 11.57 9.06
C GLY A 263 15.68 12.47 10.16
N PRO A 264 16.55 13.03 11.01
CA PRO A 264 16.14 13.95 12.07
C PRO A 264 15.79 15.36 11.56
N ALA A 265 16.25 15.73 10.36
CA ALA A 265 16.09 17.08 9.80
C ALA A 265 15.77 17.01 8.29
N PRO A 266 14.56 16.59 7.91
CA PRO A 266 14.16 16.54 6.51
C PRO A 266 14.11 17.93 5.87
N SER A 267 14.41 18.01 4.58
CA SER A 267 14.30 19.23 3.76
C SER A 267 12.84 19.63 3.47
N LEU A 268 12.08 19.98 4.51
CA LEU A 268 10.63 20.18 4.44
C LEU A 268 10.18 21.24 3.44
N ALA A 269 10.93 22.34 3.30
CA ALA A 269 10.60 23.37 2.31
C ALA A 269 10.68 22.83 0.88
N LYS A 270 11.68 22.00 0.57
CA LYS A 270 11.80 21.33 -0.74
C LYS A 270 10.70 20.29 -0.94
N ILE A 271 10.37 19.53 0.11
CA ILE A 271 9.27 18.56 0.06
C ILE A 271 7.94 19.25 -0.25
N ALA A 272 7.63 20.35 0.44
CA ALA A 272 6.42 21.15 0.23
C ALA A 272 6.38 21.78 -1.18
N ALA A 273 7.52 22.28 -1.68
CA ALA A 273 7.63 22.92 -2.99
C ALA A 273 7.69 21.93 -4.16
N GLY A 274 7.94 20.63 -3.94
CA GLY A 274 8.07 19.61 -4.97
C GLY A 274 7.16 18.41 -4.73
N PRO A 275 7.64 17.32 -4.11
CA PRO A 275 6.90 16.06 -3.94
C PRO A 275 5.47 16.21 -3.40
N ALA A 276 5.22 17.13 -2.47
CA ALA A 276 3.89 17.35 -1.90
C ALA A 276 2.86 17.90 -2.91
N ARG A 277 3.32 18.45 -4.03
CA ARG A 277 2.49 18.95 -5.14
C ARG A 277 2.33 17.92 -6.26
N SER A 278 2.90 16.72 -6.09
CA SER A 278 2.90 15.68 -7.12
C SER A 278 1.49 15.18 -7.43
N THR A 279 1.23 14.91 -8.71
CA THR A 279 0.00 14.24 -9.16
C THR A 279 0.04 12.73 -8.88
N ASP A 280 1.23 12.16 -8.68
CA ASP A 280 1.41 10.81 -8.18
C ASP A 280 0.96 10.73 -6.72
N SER A 281 -0.03 9.88 -6.44
CA SER A 281 -0.61 9.76 -5.10
C SER A 281 0.37 9.21 -4.06
N TYR A 282 1.30 8.36 -4.46
CA TYR A 282 2.27 7.75 -3.54
C TYR A 282 3.36 8.76 -3.17
N VAL A 283 3.90 9.51 -4.15
CA VAL A 283 4.84 10.61 -3.87
C VAL A 283 4.20 11.64 -2.95
N ARG A 284 3.00 12.12 -3.33
CA ARG A 284 2.28 13.14 -2.55
C ARG A 284 1.96 12.65 -1.14
N GLN A 285 1.49 11.41 -1.00
CA GLN A 285 1.17 10.85 0.31
C GLN A 285 2.40 10.71 1.19
N SER A 286 3.49 10.15 0.68
CA SER A 286 4.75 10.09 1.41
C SER A 286 5.19 11.49 1.84
N ALA A 287 5.08 12.49 0.96
CA ALA A 287 5.49 13.86 1.24
C ALA A 287 4.67 14.55 2.36
N PHE A 288 3.33 14.51 2.30
CA PHE A 288 2.53 15.13 3.36
C PHE A 288 2.65 14.38 4.69
N GLN A 289 2.94 13.07 4.67
CA GLN A 289 3.25 12.33 5.91
C GLN A 289 4.56 12.79 6.55
N VAL A 290 5.59 13.12 5.77
CA VAL A 290 6.81 13.74 6.30
C VAL A 290 6.50 15.11 6.90
N MET A 291 5.72 15.94 6.18
CA MET A 291 5.31 17.26 6.67
C MET A 291 4.48 17.16 7.96
N ALA A 292 3.57 16.19 8.07
CA ALA A 292 2.76 15.96 9.26
C ALA A 292 3.63 15.61 10.48
N ARG A 293 4.62 14.74 10.29
CA ARG A 293 5.50 14.25 11.37
C ARG A 293 6.53 15.28 11.82
N HIS A 294 7.12 16.01 10.88
CA HIS A 294 8.33 16.83 11.14
C HIS A 294 8.08 18.34 11.05
N GLY A 295 6.97 18.79 10.46
CA GLY A 295 6.66 20.21 10.34
C GLY A 295 6.36 20.85 11.69
N SER A 296 6.87 22.05 11.93
CA SER A 296 6.41 22.87 13.06
C SER A 296 5.00 23.43 12.78
N LEU A 297 4.27 23.80 13.84
CA LEU A 297 2.95 24.41 13.67
C LEU A 297 3.01 25.69 12.83
N LYS A 298 4.07 26.48 12.99
CA LYS A 298 4.30 27.68 12.17
C LYS A 298 4.46 27.32 10.68
N GLN A 299 5.31 26.34 10.36
CA GLN A 299 5.51 25.92 8.97
C GLN A 299 4.20 25.40 8.33
N LEU A 300 3.44 24.59 9.07
CA LEU A 300 2.15 24.09 8.60
C LEU A 300 1.14 25.24 8.37
N ALA A 301 1.10 26.23 9.26
CA ALA A 301 0.27 27.41 9.09
C ALA A 301 0.69 28.25 7.87
N ASP A 302 1.99 28.49 7.70
CA ASP A 302 2.56 29.25 6.58
C ASP A 302 2.23 28.57 5.23
N TRP A 303 2.38 27.24 5.13
CA TRP A 303 1.99 26.51 3.92
C TRP A 303 0.49 26.49 3.69
N ALA A 304 -0.32 26.43 4.76
CA ALA A 304 -1.78 26.45 4.66
C ALA A 304 -2.29 27.76 4.04
N VAL A 305 -1.54 28.87 4.12
CA VAL A 305 -1.90 30.17 3.51
C VAL A 305 -1.11 30.49 2.23
N SER A 306 -0.36 29.52 1.69
CA SER A 306 0.39 29.70 0.44
C SER A 306 -0.47 30.18 -0.73
N ARG A 307 0.10 30.96 -1.65
CA ARG A 307 -0.58 31.35 -2.90
C ARG A 307 -0.84 30.14 -3.82
N ASP A 308 0.01 29.13 -3.76
CA ASP A 308 -0.15 27.87 -4.51
C ASP A 308 -1.14 26.94 -3.80
N ASP A 309 -2.23 26.58 -4.49
CA ASP A 309 -3.29 25.76 -3.92
C ASP A 309 -2.88 24.30 -3.68
N ARG A 310 -1.90 23.77 -4.42
CA ARG A 310 -1.33 22.43 -4.18
C ARG A 310 -0.49 22.41 -2.91
N VAL A 311 0.21 23.50 -2.60
CA VAL A 311 0.92 23.65 -1.32
C VAL A 311 -0.08 23.74 -0.17
N ARG A 312 -1.16 24.53 -0.34
CA ARG A 312 -2.24 24.58 0.66
C ARG A 312 -2.90 23.22 0.87
N LEU A 313 -3.15 22.48 -0.22
CA LEU A 313 -3.69 21.11 -0.15
C LEU A 313 -2.76 20.18 0.61
N ALA A 314 -1.46 20.19 0.32
CA ALA A 314 -0.47 19.41 1.05
C ALA A 314 -0.45 19.76 2.55
N ALA A 315 -0.54 21.04 2.89
CA ALA A 315 -0.62 21.49 4.28
C ALA A 315 -1.88 20.96 4.97
N VAL A 316 -3.05 21.06 4.32
CA VAL A 316 -4.32 20.52 4.86
C VAL A 316 -4.25 19.00 5.07
N LEU A 317 -3.66 18.27 4.11
CA LEU A 317 -3.44 16.82 4.24
C LEU A 317 -2.51 16.49 5.41
N ALA A 318 -1.43 17.25 5.59
CA ALA A 318 -0.49 17.08 6.69
C ALA A 318 -1.12 17.41 8.05
N ILE A 319 -1.81 18.56 8.16
CA ILE A 319 -2.51 19.02 9.37
C ILE A 319 -3.60 18.02 9.76
N GLY A 320 -4.44 17.61 8.80
CA GLY A 320 -5.51 16.65 9.02
C GLY A 320 -5.00 15.28 9.45
N THR A 321 -3.93 14.79 8.79
CA THR A 321 -3.23 13.56 9.19
C THR A 321 -2.72 13.65 10.63
N ARG A 322 -2.00 14.74 10.98
CA ARG A 322 -1.45 14.93 12.32
C ARG A 322 -2.53 15.04 13.40
N LEU A 323 -3.67 15.64 13.06
CA LEU A 323 -4.80 15.81 13.98
C LEU A 323 -5.57 14.49 14.23
N THR A 324 -5.78 13.69 13.18
CA THR A 324 -6.80 12.63 13.19
C THR A 324 -6.24 11.21 13.18
N ILE A 325 -4.99 11.02 12.76
CA ILE A 325 -4.34 9.70 12.66
C ILE A 325 -3.34 9.57 13.80
N PRO A 326 -3.61 8.72 14.81
CA PRO A 326 -2.64 8.45 15.86
C PRO A 326 -1.41 7.73 15.30
N PRO A 327 -0.25 7.78 15.98
CA PRO A 327 0.91 6.98 15.62
C PRO A 327 0.54 5.50 15.47
N ALA A 328 0.98 4.86 14.39
CA ALA A 328 0.68 3.45 14.10
C ALA A 328 1.34 2.48 15.11
N VAL A 329 2.39 2.92 15.79
CA VAL A 329 3.15 2.17 16.79
C VAL A 329 3.46 3.07 17.99
N GLY A 330 3.46 2.50 19.20
CA GLY A 330 3.68 3.20 20.46
C GLY A 330 2.52 3.05 21.43
N SER A 331 2.72 3.48 22.67
CA SER A 331 1.67 3.45 23.69
C SER A 331 0.62 4.51 23.38
N LEU A 332 -0.65 4.11 23.43
CA LEU A 332 -1.75 5.05 23.53
C LEU A 332 -1.51 5.94 24.77
N ARG A 333 -1.83 7.24 24.68
CA ARG A 333 -1.75 8.14 25.83
C ARG A 333 -2.59 7.56 26.98
N PRO A 334 -2.06 7.51 28.22
CA PRO A 334 -2.83 7.07 29.38
C PRO A 334 -4.15 7.85 29.48
N GLY A 335 -5.25 7.14 29.76
CA GLY A 335 -6.58 7.75 29.89
C GLY A 335 -7.35 7.99 28.59
N LEU A 336 -6.85 7.54 27.43
CA LEU A 336 -7.66 7.52 26.21
C LEU A 336 -8.86 6.56 26.39
N PRO A 337 -10.10 7.03 26.20
CA PRO A 337 -11.26 6.15 26.35
C PRO A 337 -11.30 5.17 25.18
N LEU A 338 -11.33 3.89 25.54
CA LEU A 338 -11.53 2.81 24.59
C LEU A 338 -12.97 2.34 24.66
N GLY A 339 -13.63 2.32 23.51
CA GLY A 339 -14.92 1.67 23.35
C GLY A 339 -14.80 0.17 23.58
N LYS A 340 -15.85 -0.41 24.17
CA LYS A 340 -15.97 -1.86 24.31
C LYS A 340 -16.32 -2.48 22.95
N TRP A 341 -15.75 -3.64 22.65
CA TRP A 341 -16.26 -4.49 21.59
C TRP A 341 -17.65 -5.00 21.99
N PRO A 342 -18.62 -5.07 21.05
CA PRO A 342 -19.96 -5.59 21.35
C PRO A 342 -19.96 -7.04 21.85
N ASN A 343 -18.93 -7.82 21.52
CA ASN A 343 -18.80 -9.23 21.89
C ASN A 343 -17.63 -9.44 22.85
N ASP A 344 -17.91 -9.86 24.09
CA ASP A 344 -16.89 -10.09 25.12
C ASP A 344 -15.87 -11.17 24.72
N LYS A 345 -16.25 -12.11 23.84
CA LYS A 345 -15.35 -13.16 23.35
C LYS A 345 -14.12 -12.61 22.62
N VAL A 346 -14.20 -11.40 22.04
CA VAL A 346 -13.06 -10.75 21.38
C VAL A 346 -11.91 -10.48 22.37
N TYR A 347 -12.22 -10.32 23.65
CA TYR A 347 -11.24 -10.11 24.70
C TYR A 347 -10.65 -11.41 25.27
N ARG A 348 -11.25 -12.57 24.97
CA ARG A 348 -10.86 -13.85 25.56
C ARG A 348 -10.21 -14.72 24.48
N VAL A 349 -8.90 -14.86 24.54
CA VAL A 349 -8.14 -15.70 23.62
C VAL A 349 -7.88 -17.04 24.29
N THR A 350 -8.42 -18.11 23.71
CA THR A 350 -8.18 -19.49 24.18
C THR A 350 -6.91 -20.04 23.55
N TYR A 351 -5.97 -20.41 24.41
CA TYR A 351 -4.76 -21.18 24.08
C TYR A 351 -4.93 -22.62 24.60
N VAL A 352 -3.97 -23.49 24.29
CA VAL A 352 -3.94 -24.85 24.84
C VAL A 352 -3.81 -24.77 26.37
N GLY A 353 -4.83 -25.25 27.09
CA GLY A 353 -4.85 -25.33 28.56
C GLY A 353 -5.24 -24.04 29.30
N GLN A 354 -5.49 -22.92 28.62
CA GLN A 354 -5.88 -21.67 29.28
C GLN A 354 -6.70 -20.73 28.39
N THR A 355 -7.53 -19.91 29.00
CA THR A 355 -8.16 -18.76 28.32
C THR A 355 -7.65 -17.48 28.97
N VAL A 356 -7.04 -16.63 28.16
CA VAL A 356 -6.45 -15.36 28.60
C VAL A 356 -7.39 -14.23 28.25
N ASP A 357 -7.76 -13.42 29.24
CA ASP A 357 -8.45 -12.16 29.01
C ASP A 357 -7.41 -11.07 28.68
N VAL A 358 -7.34 -10.64 27.42
CA VAL A 358 -6.29 -9.70 26.97
C VAL A 358 -6.41 -8.32 27.60
N ARG A 359 -7.55 -7.99 28.24
CA ARG A 359 -7.72 -6.72 28.97
C ARG A 359 -6.85 -6.65 30.22
N THR A 360 -6.44 -7.78 30.78
CA THR A 360 -5.53 -7.81 31.93
C THR A 360 -4.07 -7.53 31.53
N LEU A 361 -3.75 -7.64 30.23
CA LEU A 361 -2.40 -7.45 29.70
C LEU A 361 -2.13 -6.02 29.22
N GLY A 362 -3.17 -5.18 29.12
CA GLY A 362 -3.05 -3.80 28.68
C GLY A 362 -4.36 -3.20 28.18
N PRO A 363 -4.34 -1.94 27.72
CA PRO A 363 -5.51 -1.28 27.18
C PRO A 363 -5.93 -1.93 25.85
N VAL A 364 -7.08 -2.61 25.84
CA VAL A 364 -7.67 -3.24 24.65
C VAL A 364 -9.08 -2.73 24.41
N GLY A 365 -9.34 -2.27 23.19
CA GLY A 365 -10.67 -1.83 22.78
C GLY A 365 -10.64 -1.18 21.41
N VAL A 366 -11.78 -0.61 21.01
CA VAL A 366 -11.90 0.17 19.77
C VAL A 366 -11.86 1.65 20.09
N PHE A 367 -11.48 2.45 19.11
CA PHE A 367 -11.68 3.88 19.19
C PHE A 367 -12.07 4.44 17.83
N SER A 368 -12.85 5.51 17.84
CA SER A 368 -13.01 6.39 16.69
C SER A 368 -12.31 7.72 16.96
N THR A 369 -11.90 8.40 15.89
CA THR A 369 -11.35 9.77 16.00
C THR A 369 -12.30 10.71 16.72
N ALA A 370 -13.62 10.56 16.52
CA ALA A 370 -14.64 11.36 17.17
C ALA A 370 -14.74 11.10 18.67
N ASP A 371 -14.65 9.84 19.09
CA ASP A 371 -14.69 9.48 20.52
C ASP A 371 -13.45 10.03 21.24
N HIS A 372 -12.27 9.89 20.60
CA HIS A 372 -11.02 10.45 21.11
C HIS A 372 -11.04 11.97 21.21
N TRP A 373 -11.63 12.64 20.23
CA TRP A 373 -11.81 14.08 20.26
C TRP A 373 -12.76 14.48 21.40
N ARG A 374 -13.96 13.90 21.44
CA ARG A 374 -14.98 14.21 22.47
C ARG A 374 -14.51 13.95 23.91
N ALA A 375 -13.64 12.95 24.11
CA ALA A 375 -13.11 12.57 25.41
C ALA A 375 -12.48 13.71 26.23
N GLY A 376 -12.06 14.79 25.57
CA GLY A 376 -11.81 16.06 26.24
C GLY A 376 -10.51 16.12 27.02
N LYS A 377 -9.48 16.65 26.36
CA LYS A 377 -8.36 17.49 26.85
C LYS A 377 -7.45 17.71 25.63
N HIS A 378 -7.97 18.43 24.64
CA HIS A 378 -7.20 18.73 23.44
C HIS A 378 -5.95 19.51 23.83
N THR A 379 -4.80 19.11 23.29
CA THR A 379 -3.59 19.89 23.48
C THR A 379 -3.70 21.23 22.75
N PRO A 380 -2.95 22.27 23.16
CA PRO A 380 -2.89 23.53 22.42
C PRO A 380 -2.53 23.34 20.93
N GLU A 381 -1.69 22.34 20.66
CA GLU A 381 -1.38 21.90 19.31
C GLU A 381 -2.60 21.40 18.55
N GLN A 382 -3.40 20.50 19.14
CA GLN A 382 -4.61 19.97 18.51
C GLN A 382 -5.63 21.06 18.20
N GLU A 383 -5.83 22.00 19.13
CA GLU A 383 -6.70 23.17 18.91
C GLU A 383 -6.18 24.08 17.79
N THR A 384 -4.86 24.25 17.71
CA THR A 384 -4.22 25.00 16.61
C THR A 384 -4.46 24.32 15.26
N LEU A 385 -4.20 23.01 15.17
CA LEU A 385 -4.40 22.23 13.94
C LEU A 385 -5.89 22.23 13.51
N PHE A 386 -6.81 22.08 14.46
CA PHE A 386 -8.25 22.18 14.22
C PHE A 386 -8.63 23.55 13.66
N SER A 387 -8.14 24.62 14.28
CA SER A 387 -8.39 26.00 13.84
C SER A 387 -7.86 26.27 12.43
N LEU A 388 -6.67 25.73 12.09
CA LEU A 388 -6.11 25.82 10.75
C LEU A 388 -7.01 25.13 9.71
N LEU A 389 -7.55 23.94 9.99
CA LEU A 389 -8.50 23.27 9.09
C LEU A 389 -9.80 24.06 8.96
N LEU A 390 -10.31 24.58 10.07
CA LEU A 390 -11.54 25.39 10.10
C LEU A 390 -11.41 26.64 9.22
N ALA A 391 -10.23 27.27 9.21
CA ALA A 391 -9.91 28.41 8.35
C ALA A 391 -9.79 28.02 6.85
N ARG A 392 -9.67 26.73 6.51
CA ARG A 392 -9.61 26.24 5.12
C ARG A 392 -10.95 25.78 4.56
N LEU A 393 -12.01 25.75 5.36
CA LEU A 393 -13.38 25.53 4.85
C LEU A 393 -13.85 26.64 3.88
N SER A 394 -13.21 27.80 3.89
CA SER A 394 -13.51 28.92 2.98
C SER A 394 -12.42 29.13 1.91
N ASP A 395 -11.51 28.18 1.71
CA ASP A 395 -10.44 28.28 0.69
C ASP A 395 -11.04 28.44 -0.72
N ASN A 396 -10.35 29.09 -1.67
CA ASN A 396 -10.86 29.19 -3.06
C ASN A 396 -10.79 27.86 -3.82
N SER A 397 -9.84 26.99 -3.47
CA SER A 397 -9.69 25.67 -4.08
C SER A 397 -10.68 24.66 -3.49
N GLU A 398 -11.50 24.05 -4.35
CA GLU A 398 -12.47 23.03 -3.92
C GLU A 398 -11.77 21.83 -3.25
N ALA A 399 -10.64 21.39 -3.79
CA ALA A 399 -9.88 20.27 -3.24
C ALA A 399 -9.43 20.56 -1.79
N VAL A 400 -8.93 21.77 -1.53
CA VAL A 400 -8.49 22.22 -0.20
C VAL A 400 -9.68 22.24 0.78
N ARG A 401 -10.80 22.86 0.39
CA ARG A 401 -12.01 22.91 1.23
C ARG A 401 -12.55 21.53 1.57
N LEU A 402 -12.62 20.63 0.58
CA LEU A 402 -13.17 19.27 0.78
C LEU A 402 -12.24 18.41 1.65
N GLN A 403 -10.91 18.56 1.55
CA GLN A 403 -10.00 17.86 2.48
C GLN A 403 -10.12 18.38 3.90
N ALA A 404 -10.20 19.70 4.09
CA ALA A 404 -10.42 20.28 5.41
C ALA A 404 -11.75 19.78 6.01
N ALA A 405 -12.82 19.79 5.21
CA ALA A 405 -14.13 19.28 5.61
C ALA A 405 -14.11 17.79 5.94
N HIS A 406 -13.32 16.99 5.20
CA HIS A 406 -13.17 15.57 5.48
C HIS A 406 -12.56 15.34 6.87
N TYR A 407 -11.39 15.93 7.16
CA TYR A 407 -10.72 15.71 8.44
C TYR A 407 -11.51 16.26 9.63
N LEU A 408 -12.16 17.42 9.48
CA LEU A 408 -13.05 17.97 10.52
C LEU A 408 -14.25 17.04 10.78
N SER A 409 -14.83 16.44 9.74
CA SER A 409 -15.95 15.50 9.93
C SER A 409 -15.57 14.22 10.69
N LEU A 410 -14.28 13.88 10.77
CA LEU A 410 -13.81 12.74 11.56
C LEU A 410 -13.85 13.05 13.07
N THR A 411 -13.81 14.32 13.47
CA THR A 411 -13.85 14.72 14.88
C THR A 411 -15.28 14.84 15.41
N ARG A 412 -16.26 15.07 14.51
CA ARG A 412 -17.67 15.36 14.86
C ARG A 412 -17.79 16.50 15.87
N ASP A 413 -16.94 17.52 15.75
CA ASP A 413 -16.93 18.69 16.63
C ASP A 413 -18.02 19.69 16.22
N PRO A 414 -18.96 20.05 17.13
CA PRO A 414 -20.04 20.99 16.85
C PRO A 414 -19.60 22.33 16.26
N ARG A 415 -18.38 22.79 16.56
CA ARG A 415 -17.79 24.04 16.01
C ARG A 415 -17.60 23.99 14.49
N SER A 416 -17.58 22.80 13.89
CA SER A 416 -17.28 22.59 12.47
C SER A 416 -18.42 22.00 11.65
N GLU A 417 -19.32 21.20 12.24
CA GLU A 417 -20.31 20.38 11.52
C GLU A 417 -21.16 21.18 10.51
N SER A 418 -21.74 22.29 10.93
CA SER A 418 -22.61 23.11 10.05
C SER A 418 -21.85 23.66 8.83
N ARG A 419 -20.58 24.04 9.03
CA ARG A 419 -19.71 24.56 7.96
C ARG A 419 -19.22 23.46 7.04
N VAL A 420 -18.91 22.28 7.59
CA VAL A 420 -18.56 21.08 6.83
C VAL A 420 -19.69 20.69 5.88
N ASP A 421 -20.93 20.65 6.38
CA ASP A 421 -22.11 20.34 5.59
C ASP A 421 -22.38 21.37 4.49
N ALA A 422 -22.23 22.67 4.82
CA ALA A 422 -22.36 23.74 3.84
C ALA A 422 -21.34 23.60 2.69
N VAL A 423 -20.06 23.29 3.00
CA VAL A 423 -19.01 23.08 2.00
C VAL A 423 -19.35 21.91 1.06
N ARG A 424 -19.82 20.78 1.60
CA ARG A 424 -20.22 19.60 0.82
C ARG A 424 -21.37 19.93 -0.12
N ARG A 425 -22.46 20.49 0.41
CA ARG A 425 -23.65 20.85 -0.38
C ARG A 425 -23.32 21.88 -1.47
N GLN A 426 -22.48 22.88 -1.16
CA GLN A 426 -22.06 23.88 -2.14
C GLN A 426 -21.25 23.26 -3.27
N SER A 427 -20.28 22.40 -2.95
CA SER A 427 -19.47 21.68 -3.94
C SER A 427 -20.34 20.82 -4.86
N GLU A 428 -21.24 20.01 -4.30
CA GLU A 428 -22.18 19.18 -5.06
C GLU A 428 -23.07 20.02 -5.98
N ARG A 429 -23.67 21.11 -5.47
CA ARG A 429 -24.49 22.02 -6.29
C ARG A 429 -23.70 22.63 -7.44
N GLN A 430 -22.46 23.06 -7.21
CA GLN A 430 -21.61 23.64 -8.26
C GLN A 430 -21.21 22.62 -9.32
N ARG A 431 -20.94 21.38 -8.91
CA ARG A 431 -20.67 20.27 -9.84
C ARG A 431 -21.89 19.92 -10.67
N LEU A 432 -23.08 19.83 -10.05
CA LEU A 432 -24.33 19.59 -10.77
C LEU A 432 -24.62 20.67 -11.81
N LYS A 433 -24.39 21.95 -11.50
CA LYS A 433 -24.52 23.06 -12.46
C LYS A 433 -23.58 22.95 -13.66
N ARG A 434 -22.42 22.33 -13.49
CA ARG A 434 -21.39 22.17 -14.54
C ARG A 434 -21.44 20.80 -15.23
N ALA A 435 -22.20 19.85 -14.67
CA ALA A 435 -22.26 18.50 -15.19
C ALA A 435 -22.92 18.52 -16.57
N PRO A 436 -22.35 17.83 -17.58
CA PRO A 436 -23.00 17.72 -18.87
C PRO A 436 -24.36 17.05 -18.68
N ILE A 437 -25.43 17.72 -19.15
CA ILE A 437 -26.76 17.15 -19.16
C ILE A 437 -26.71 15.96 -20.12
N ARG A 438 -26.80 14.75 -19.56
CA ARG A 438 -26.99 13.53 -20.34
C ARG A 438 -28.47 13.21 -20.27
N GLY A 439 -29.09 13.00 -21.43
CA GLY A 439 -30.42 12.39 -21.48
C GLY A 439 -30.33 11.05 -20.77
N VAL A 440 -31.14 10.88 -19.73
CA VAL A 440 -31.33 9.58 -19.09
C VAL A 440 -32.31 8.84 -19.99
N ALA A 441 -31.83 7.85 -20.75
CA ALA A 441 -32.68 7.11 -21.69
C ALA A 441 -33.85 6.41 -20.99
N GLU A 442 -33.62 5.92 -19.76
CA GLU A 442 -34.63 5.32 -18.89
C GLU A 442 -34.29 5.61 -17.43
N LEU A 443 -35.27 6.13 -16.68
CA LEU A 443 -35.17 6.33 -15.24
C LEU A 443 -36.08 5.30 -14.56
N TRP A 444 -35.49 4.39 -13.80
CA TRP A 444 -36.25 3.48 -12.94
C TRP A 444 -36.46 4.18 -11.60
N VAL A 445 -37.70 4.56 -11.33
CA VAL A 445 -38.10 5.12 -10.03
C VAL A 445 -38.77 4.01 -9.23
N SER A 446 -38.22 3.72 -8.05
CA SER A 446 -38.85 2.86 -7.06
C SER A 446 -39.23 3.72 -5.86
N GLY A 447 -40.53 3.93 -5.69
CA GLY A 447 -41.12 4.65 -4.57
C GLY A 447 -41.08 6.19 -4.65
N PRO A 448 -41.65 6.90 -3.65
CA PRO A 448 -42.34 6.32 -2.48
C PRO A 448 -43.61 5.59 -2.91
N PHE A 449 -43.80 4.40 -2.38
CA PHE A 449 -45.09 3.72 -2.53
C PHE A 449 -46.04 4.33 -1.50
N ASP A 450 -47.32 4.46 -1.85
CA ASP A 450 -48.33 4.93 -0.91
C ASP A 450 -48.75 3.76 -0.02
N ASP A 451 -48.06 3.64 1.11
CA ASP A 451 -48.32 2.59 2.08
C ASP A 451 -49.55 2.91 2.94
N ARG A 452 -50.20 4.08 2.75
CA ARG A 452 -51.32 4.60 3.59
C ARG A 452 -51.08 4.49 5.10
N GLY A 453 -49.83 4.60 5.53
CA GLY A 453 -49.43 4.47 6.94
C GLY A 453 -49.28 3.02 7.44
N ALA A 454 -49.44 2.00 6.60
CA ALA A 454 -49.19 0.61 6.94
C ALA A 454 -47.68 0.24 7.00
N GLY A 455 -46.81 1.16 6.55
CA GLY A 455 -45.36 0.92 6.48
C GLY A 455 -44.99 -0.25 5.57
N PHE A 456 -43.88 -0.93 5.87
CA PHE A 456 -43.33 -2.06 5.09
C PHE A 456 -44.17 -3.35 5.11
N GLN A 457 -45.44 -3.30 5.53
CA GLN A 457 -46.33 -4.48 5.54
C GLN A 457 -47.07 -4.67 4.21
N THR A 458 -47.07 -3.66 3.34
CA THR A 458 -47.68 -3.75 2.02
C THR A 458 -46.64 -4.24 1.02
N VAL A 459 -46.91 -5.38 0.38
CA VAL A 459 -46.04 -5.89 -0.68
C VAL A 459 -46.32 -5.10 -1.97
N HIS A 460 -45.31 -4.41 -2.49
CA HIS A 460 -45.46 -3.61 -3.70
C HIS A 460 -45.09 -4.40 -4.96
N PRO A 461 -45.64 -4.03 -6.14
CA PRO A 461 -45.40 -4.76 -7.39
C PRO A 461 -43.93 -5.12 -7.71
N PRO A 462 -42.91 -4.26 -7.49
CA PRO A 462 -41.52 -4.67 -7.74
C PRO A 462 -41.02 -5.78 -6.82
N GLU A 463 -41.59 -5.95 -5.62
CA GLU A 463 -41.25 -7.03 -4.68
C GLU A 463 -41.80 -8.38 -5.14
N THR A 464 -42.88 -8.37 -5.93
CA THR A 464 -43.52 -9.59 -6.46
C THR A 464 -42.91 -10.08 -7.78
N ARG A 465 -42.10 -9.26 -8.46
CA ARG A 465 -41.60 -9.51 -9.82
C ARG A 465 -40.09 -9.63 -9.94
N ALA A 466 -39.34 -9.48 -8.84
CA ALA A 466 -37.91 -9.72 -8.81
C ALA A 466 -37.63 -11.22 -8.65
N VAL A 467 -37.50 -11.94 -9.77
CA VAL A 467 -36.91 -13.28 -9.85
C VAL A 467 -35.57 -13.18 -10.55
#